data_AF-A0A519UHT7-F1
#
_entry.id   AF-A0A519UHT7-F1
#
_cell.length_a   1.000
_cell.length_b   1.000
_cell.length_c   1.000
_cell.angle_alpha   90.00
_cell.angle_beta   90.00
_cell.angle_gamma   90.00
#
_symmetry.space_group_name_H-M   'P 1'
#
loop_
_entity.id
_entity.type
_entity.pdbx_description
1 polymer ?
#
loop_
_entity_poly.entity_id
_entity_poly.type
_entity_poly.pdbx_seq_one_letter_code
_entity_poly.pdbx_strand_id
1 'polypeptide(L)'
;MLYFANLDARLRQAGSPHTVLSFANELLTMQRAGHAPTAQDWVALLRREAGEAAVADWQAMVDGQLLRPAPGAFGPAVTSQPVQTGFFDLGFAEPVALQKGKRIKGLVAGSPAALAGLREGDELAEAVNLIPVYGSFTQAITLPVRRGTAVVPITYQPRTGQAEAWEWVAAPSKP
;
A
#
# COMPACT_ATOMS: atom_id res chain seq x y z
N MET A 1 -9.42 8.13 1.31
CA MET A 1 -8.80 7.69 2.58
C MET A 1 -7.49 8.43 2.85
N LEU A 2 -6.47 8.33 1.98
CA LEU A 2 -5.18 9.01 2.20
C LEU A 2 -5.23 10.55 2.15
N TYR A 3 -6.07 11.11 1.26
CA TYR A 3 -6.32 12.55 1.17
C TYR A 3 -6.68 13.19 2.52
N PHE A 4 -7.59 12.58 3.29
CA PHE A 4 -8.02 13.13 4.57
C PHE A 4 -6.94 13.04 5.65
N ALA A 5 -6.07 12.02 5.60
CA ALA A 5 -4.91 11.95 6.50
C ALA A 5 -3.93 13.10 6.23
N ASN A 6 -3.72 13.45 4.95
CA ASN A 6 -2.92 14.60 4.58
C ASN A 6 -3.55 15.91 5.01
N LEU A 7 -4.85 16.07 4.78
CA LEU A 7 -5.59 17.27 5.20
C LEU A 7 -5.49 17.48 6.70
N ASP A 8 -5.71 16.42 7.49
CA ASP A 8 -5.55 16.48 8.95
C ASP A 8 -4.14 16.90 9.36
N ALA A 9 -3.10 16.32 8.74
CA ALA A 9 -1.71 16.70 8.99
C ALA A 9 -1.46 18.18 8.70
N ARG A 10 -1.99 18.68 7.58
CA ARG A 10 -1.83 20.09 7.16
C ARG A 10 -2.58 21.04 8.08
N LEU A 11 -3.79 20.70 8.50
CA LEU A 11 -4.55 21.49 9.48
C LEU A 11 -3.78 21.62 10.80
N ARG A 12 -3.22 20.51 11.29
CA ARG A 12 -2.36 20.52 12.48
C ARG A 12 -1.09 21.36 12.29
N GLN A 13 -0.43 21.24 11.14
CA GLN A 13 0.78 22.03 10.83
C GLN A 13 0.48 23.53 10.68
N ALA A 14 -0.67 23.89 10.13
CA ALA A 14 -1.14 25.26 10.01
C ALA A 14 -1.61 25.86 11.36
N GLY A 15 -1.66 25.06 12.43
CA GLY A 15 -2.21 25.48 13.71
C GLY A 15 -3.72 25.76 13.66
N SER A 16 -4.43 25.20 12.68
CA SER A 16 -5.86 25.40 12.54
C SER A 16 -6.60 24.78 13.73
N PRO A 17 -7.58 25.49 14.33
CA PRO A 17 -8.45 24.90 15.34
C PRO A 17 -9.48 23.94 14.71
N HIS A 18 -9.56 23.87 13.37
CA HIS A 18 -10.50 23.04 12.64
C HIS A 18 -9.93 21.66 12.35
N THR A 19 -10.83 20.67 12.30
CA THR A 19 -10.52 19.29 11.93
C THR A 19 -11.19 18.96 10.59
N VAL A 20 -10.81 17.83 10.00
CA VAL A 20 -11.53 17.29 8.83
C VAL A 20 -13.03 17.12 9.12
N LEU A 21 -13.38 16.70 10.33
CA LEU A 21 -14.77 16.59 10.77
C LEU A 21 -15.46 17.95 10.82
N SER A 22 -14.75 19.01 11.24
CA SER A 22 -15.27 20.37 11.25
C SER A 22 -15.69 20.81 9.85
N PHE A 23 -14.92 20.48 8.81
CA PHE A 23 -15.28 20.84 7.43
C PHE A 23 -16.49 20.03 6.93
N ALA A 24 -16.54 18.73 7.24
CA ALA A 24 -17.70 17.92 6.90
C ALA A 24 -18.99 18.49 7.54
N ASN A 25 -18.90 18.94 8.79
CA ASN A 25 -20.01 19.59 9.49
C ASN A 25 -20.40 20.93 8.84
N GLU A 26 -19.44 21.70 8.32
CA GLU A 26 -19.71 22.96 7.62
C GLU A 26 -20.48 22.71 6.31
N LEU A 27 -20.06 21.73 5.51
CA LEU A 27 -20.80 21.34 4.30
C LEU A 27 -22.22 20.83 4.64
N LEU A 28 -22.38 20.04 5.71
CA LEU A 28 -23.71 19.60 6.17
C LEU A 28 -24.59 20.77 6.61
N THR A 29 -24.00 21.81 7.20
CA THR A 29 -24.72 23.02 7.62
C THR A 29 -25.23 23.79 6.40
N MET A 30 -24.40 23.94 5.36
CA MET A 30 -24.80 24.52 4.08
C MET A 30 -25.98 23.75 3.46
N GLN A 31 -25.89 22.42 3.44
CA GLN A 31 -26.96 21.57 2.91
C GLN A 31 -28.27 21.75 3.66
N ARG A 32 -28.23 21.82 5.00
CA ARG A 32 -29.42 22.06 5.84
C ARG A 32 -30.01 23.46 5.64
N ALA A 33 -29.19 24.44 5.26
CA ALA A 33 -29.62 25.79 4.93
C ALA A 33 -30.18 25.92 3.49
N GLY A 34 -30.29 24.80 2.75
CA GLY A 34 -30.81 24.79 1.39
C GLY A 34 -29.76 25.06 0.30
N HIS A 35 -28.48 25.19 0.66
CA HIS A 35 -27.37 25.29 -0.29
C HIS A 35 -26.74 23.93 -0.51
N ALA A 36 -26.87 23.36 -1.71
CA ALA A 36 -26.21 22.10 -2.06
C ALA A 36 -24.69 22.30 -2.12
N PRO A 37 -23.89 21.65 -1.25
CA PRO A 37 -22.44 21.87 -1.24
C PRO A 37 -21.77 21.43 -2.54
N THR A 38 -20.82 22.23 -3.01
CA THR A 38 -20.09 22.02 -4.26
C THR A 38 -18.60 21.76 -4.01
N ALA A 39 -17.88 21.31 -5.04
CA ALA A 39 -16.43 21.20 -4.99
C ALA A 39 -15.75 22.56 -4.75
N GLN A 40 -16.35 23.66 -5.23
CA GLN A 40 -15.83 25.00 -5.00
C GLN A 40 -15.98 25.42 -3.53
N ASP A 41 -17.07 25.04 -2.87
CA ASP A 41 -17.26 25.26 -1.43
C ASP A 41 -16.15 24.54 -0.64
N TRP A 42 -15.89 23.28 -0.98
CA TRP A 42 -14.78 22.52 -0.36
C TRP A 42 -13.41 23.18 -0.59
N VAL A 43 -13.10 23.58 -1.82
CA VAL A 43 -11.84 24.28 -2.14
C VAL A 43 -11.70 25.60 -1.37
N ALA A 44 -12.81 26.33 -1.17
CA ALA A 44 -12.81 27.55 -0.38
C ALA A 44 -12.46 27.29 1.10
N LEU A 45 -13.00 26.21 1.69
CA LEU A 45 -12.63 25.77 3.05
C LEU A 45 -11.14 25.41 3.14
N LEU A 46 -10.65 24.58 2.21
CA LEU A 46 -9.25 24.18 2.17
C LEU A 46 -8.30 25.38 2.10
N ARG A 47 -8.57 26.31 1.18
CA ARG A 47 -7.74 27.49 1.00
C ARG A 47 -7.71 28.36 2.25
N ARG A 48 -8.87 28.58 2.86
CA ARG A 48 -9.03 29.43 4.05
C ARG A 48 -8.29 28.87 5.26
N GLU A 49 -8.37 27.56 5.47
CA GLU A 49 -8.00 26.93 6.75
C GLU A 49 -6.70 26.13 6.70
N ALA A 50 -6.30 25.63 5.53
CA ALA A 50 -5.12 24.78 5.33
C ALA A 50 -4.17 25.28 4.21
N GLY A 51 -4.53 26.36 3.53
CA GLY A 51 -3.72 27.04 2.52
C GLY A 51 -3.68 26.34 1.14
N GLU A 52 -2.95 26.94 0.20
CA GLU A 52 -2.88 26.47 -1.20
C GLU A 52 -2.32 25.05 -1.34
N ALA A 53 -1.47 24.60 -0.42
CA ALA A 53 -0.95 23.23 -0.47
C ALA A 53 -2.05 22.17 -0.25
N ALA A 54 -3.07 22.47 0.55
CA ALA A 54 -4.22 21.58 0.73
C ALA A 54 -5.15 21.58 -0.50
N VAL A 55 -5.24 22.71 -1.21
CA VAL A 55 -5.96 22.82 -2.49
C VAL A 55 -5.24 21.99 -3.56
N ALA A 56 -3.90 22.06 -3.62
CA ALA A 56 -3.11 21.26 -4.54
C ALA A 56 -3.29 19.75 -4.29
N ASP A 57 -3.29 19.31 -3.02
CA ASP A 57 -3.56 17.92 -2.66
C ASP A 57 -4.97 17.46 -3.10
N TRP A 58 -5.98 18.34 -2.98
CA TRP A 58 -7.33 18.06 -3.47
C TRP A 58 -7.36 17.90 -4.98
N GLN A 59 -6.71 18.80 -5.71
CA GLN A 59 -6.65 18.74 -7.17
C GLN A 59 -5.93 17.46 -7.64
N ALA A 60 -4.79 17.13 -7.02
CA ALA A 60 -4.06 15.89 -7.28
C ALA A 60 -4.94 14.65 -7.06
N MET A 61 -5.77 14.65 -6.00
CA MET A 61 -6.71 13.57 -5.75
C MET A 61 -7.77 13.46 -6.86
N VAL A 62 -8.38 14.58 -7.25
CA VAL A 62 -9.42 14.64 -8.30
C VAL A 62 -8.86 14.17 -9.64
N ASP A 63 -7.61 14.52 -9.95
CA ASP A 63 -6.92 14.14 -11.18
C ASP A 63 -6.36 12.71 -11.16
N GLY A 64 -6.62 11.94 -10.10
CA GLY A 64 -6.18 10.56 -9.97
C GLY A 64 -4.67 10.40 -9.79
N GLN A 65 -3.99 11.44 -9.33
CA GLN A 65 -2.55 11.39 -9.06
C GLN A 65 -2.25 10.61 -7.78
N LEU A 66 -1.03 10.07 -7.71
CA LEU A 66 -0.54 9.42 -6.51
C LEU A 66 -0.43 10.43 -5.37
N LEU A 67 -1.34 10.34 -4.40
CA LEU A 67 -1.21 11.06 -3.15
C LEU A 67 -0.12 10.40 -2.30
N ARG A 68 0.86 11.20 -1.90
CA ARG A 68 1.86 10.79 -0.91
C ARG A 68 1.43 11.27 0.46
N PRO A 69 1.57 10.45 1.50
CA PRO A 69 1.28 10.89 2.85
C PRO A 69 2.09 12.12 3.23
N ALA A 70 1.42 13.14 3.77
CA ALA A 70 2.10 14.32 4.30
C ALA A 70 2.92 13.93 5.55
N PRO A 71 4.06 14.60 5.83
CA PRO A 71 4.80 14.38 7.07
C PRO A 71 3.89 14.51 8.30
N GLY A 72 3.91 13.52 9.19
CA GLY A 72 3.08 13.51 10.40
C GLY A 72 1.60 13.17 10.19
N ALA A 73 1.19 12.75 8.97
CA ALA A 73 -0.17 12.26 8.69
C ALA A 73 -0.57 11.05 9.56
N PHE A 74 0.40 10.19 9.90
CA PHE A 74 0.20 9.04 10.78
C PHE A 74 0.96 9.18 12.11
N GLY A 75 1.13 10.42 12.58
CA GLY A 75 1.87 10.74 13.79
C GLY A 75 3.38 10.92 13.56
N PRO A 76 4.12 11.35 14.59
CA PRO A 76 5.54 11.70 14.46
C PRO A 76 6.48 10.50 14.40
N ALA A 77 5.99 9.29 14.72
CA ALA A 77 6.81 8.08 14.83
C ALA A 77 6.99 7.33 13.50
N VAL A 78 6.30 7.76 12.43
CA VAL A 78 6.31 7.07 11.14
C VAL A 78 6.60 8.08 10.04
N THR A 79 7.49 7.73 9.13
CA THR A 79 7.74 8.47 7.89
C THR A 79 7.70 7.52 6.70
N SER A 80 7.55 8.05 5.49
CA SER A 80 7.61 7.27 4.26
C SER A 80 8.90 7.56 3.50
N GLN A 81 9.51 6.53 2.91
CA GLN A 81 10.66 6.68 2.01
C GLN A 81 10.39 6.00 0.67
N PRO A 82 10.90 6.54 -0.46
CA PRO A 82 10.82 5.86 -1.74
C PRO A 82 11.73 4.63 -1.73
N VAL A 83 11.27 3.55 -2.33
CA VAL A 83 12.03 2.32 -2.52
C VAL A 83 11.86 1.82 -3.95
N GLN A 84 12.91 1.26 -4.53
CA GLN A 84 12.84 0.58 -5.83
C GLN A 84 12.63 -0.91 -5.59
N THR A 85 11.55 -1.47 -6.12
CA THR A 85 11.16 -2.87 -5.88
C THR A 85 10.43 -3.45 -7.09
N GLY A 86 10.14 -4.75 -7.07
CA GLY A 86 9.29 -5.40 -8.06
C GLY A 86 7.85 -5.55 -7.56
N PHE A 87 6.96 -5.99 -8.45
CA PHE A 87 5.60 -6.37 -8.08
C PHE A 87 5.60 -7.73 -7.41
N PHE A 88 4.75 -7.92 -6.39
CA PHE A 88 4.54 -9.23 -5.79
C PHE A 88 4.01 -10.19 -6.87
N ASP A 89 4.77 -11.25 -7.14
CA ASP A 89 4.42 -12.28 -8.10
C ASP A 89 5.05 -13.61 -7.67
N LEU A 90 4.21 -14.63 -7.47
CA LEU A 90 4.67 -15.96 -7.08
C LEU A 90 5.31 -16.72 -8.24
N GLY A 91 5.12 -16.26 -9.49
CA GLY A 91 5.63 -16.91 -10.70
C GLY A 91 4.78 -18.09 -11.17
N PHE A 92 3.56 -18.27 -10.65
CA PHE A 92 2.60 -19.29 -11.07
C PHE A 92 1.15 -18.85 -10.83
N ALA A 93 0.20 -19.45 -11.54
CA ALA A 93 -1.22 -19.07 -11.46
C ALA A 93 -1.98 -19.72 -10.29
N GLU A 94 -1.68 -20.98 -9.98
CA GLU A 94 -2.29 -21.71 -8.85
C GLU A 94 -1.23 -22.46 -8.02
N PRO A 95 -1.45 -22.62 -6.71
CA PRO A 95 -2.62 -22.14 -5.95
C PRO A 95 -2.44 -20.70 -5.45
N VAL A 96 -3.55 -19.93 -5.38
CA VAL A 96 -3.51 -18.58 -4.78
C VAL A 96 -3.25 -18.63 -3.27
N ALA A 97 -3.87 -19.60 -2.58
CA ALA A 97 -3.61 -19.90 -1.17
C ALA A 97 -2.68 -21.12 -1.07
N LEU A 98 -1.50 -20.91 -0.49
CA LEU A 98 -0.45 -21.94 -0.38
C LEU A 98 -0.76 -22.92 0.76
N GLN A 99 -1.76 -23.79 0.55
CA GLN A 99 -2.16 -24.83 1.50
C GLN A 99 -1.48 -26.16 1.20
N LYS A 100 -1.27 -26.98 2.25
CA LYS A 100 -0.76 -28.35 2.12
C LYS A 100 -1.58 -29.16 1.12
N GLY A 101 -0.90 -29.91 0.26
CA GLY A 101 -1.50 -30.80 -0.74
C GLY A 101 -1.95 -30.09 -2.03
N LYS A 102 -1.89 -28.75 -2.10
CA LYS A 102 -2.17 -28.02 -3.34
C LYS A 102 -0.99 -28.16 -4.30
N ARG A 103 -1.29 -28.18 -5.60
CA ARG A 103 -0.29 -28.35 -6.66
C ARG A 103 -0.04 -27.04 -7.39
N ILE A 104 1.23 -26.80 -7.71
CA ILE A 104 1.66 -25.71 -8.57
C ILE A 104 1.10 -25.93 -9.97
N LYS A 105 0.43 -24.91 -10.51
CA LYS A 105 0.00 -24.89 -11.90
C LYS A 105 0.20 -23.54 -12.55
N GLY A 106 0.42 -23.57 -13.87
CA GLY A 106 0.66 -22.38 -14.66
C GLY A 106 1.96 -21.69 -14.26
N LEU A 107 3.01 -22.48 -13.99
CA LEU A 107 4.34 -21.98 -13.71
C LEU A 107 4.84 -21.15 -14.91
N VAL A 108 5.16 -19.89 -14.66
CA VAL A 108 5.65 -18.97 -15.67
C VAL A 108 7.11 -19.29 -15.97
N ALA A 109 7.41 -19.63 -17.22
CA ALA A 109 8.77 -19.91 -17.67
C ALA A 109 9.67 -18.68 -17.48
N GLY A 110 10.87 -18.90 -16.93
CA GLY A 110 11.82 -17.82 -16.62
C GLY A 110 11.47 -16.97 -15.40
N SER A 111 10.36 -17.26 -14.70
CA SER A 111 10.06 -16.60 -13.42
C SER A 111 11.10 -16.94 -12.34
N PRO A 112 11.24 -16.12 -11.28
CA PRO A 112 12.10 -16.44 -10.16
C PRO A 112 11.83 -17.82 -9.55
N ALA A 113 10.55 -18.24 -9.50
CA ALA A 113 10.16 -19.56 -9.03
C ALA A 113 10.70 -20.69 -9.92
N ALA A 114 10.53 -20.57 -11.24
CA ALA A 114 11.03 -21.55 -12.20
C ALA A 114 12.56 -21.63 -12.19
N LEU A 115 13.24 -20.48 -12.10
CA LEU A 115 14.71 -20.40 -12.03
C LEU A 115 15.26 -20.99 -10.73
N ALA A 116 14.53 -20.85 -9.61
CA ALA A 116 14.84 -21.51 -8.35
C ALA A 116 14.56 -23.02 -8.38
N GLY A 117 14.02 -23.53 -9.49
CA GLY A 117 13.81 -24.94 -9.72
C GLY A 117 12.46 -25.46 -9.28
N LEU A 118 11.46 -24.60 -9.03
CA LEU A 118 10.05 -25.01 -8.91
C LEU A 118 9.59 -25.65 -10.23
N ARG A 119 8.71 -26.65 -10.17
CA ARG A 119 8.23 -27.37 -11.35
C ARG A 119 6.70 -27.40 -11.38
N GLU A 120 6.16 -27.43 -12.60
CA GLU A 120 4.74 -27.68 -12.82
C GLU A 120 4.32 -29.00 -12.14
N GLY A 121 3.22 -28.98 -11.40
CA GLY A 121 2.68 -30.15 -10.71
C GLY A 121 3.31 -30.48 -9.35
N ASP A 122 4.37 -29.76 -8.93
CA ASP A 122 4.93 -29.86 -7.57
C ASP A 122 3.80 -29.69 -6.54
N GLU A 123 3.76 -30.55 -5.52
CA GLU A 123 2.75 -30.50 -4.47
C GLU A 123 3.31 -29.86 -3.21
N LEU A 124 2.63 -28.86 -2.64
CA LEU A 124 3.03 -28.26 -1.37
C LEU A 124 2.97 -29.30 -0.23
N ALA A 125 4.11 -29.56 0.40
CA ALA A 125 4.20 -30.50 1.52
C ALA A 125 3.53 -29.96 2.79
N GLU A 126 3.51 -28.63 2.95
CA GLU A 126 2.96 -27.90 4.09
C GLU A 126 2.32 -26.58 3.63
N ALA A 127 1.54 -25.94 4.51
CA ALA A 127 1.00 -24.62 4.23
C ALA A 127 2.06 -23.53 4.43
N VAL A 128 2.05 -22.49 3.58
CA VAL A 128 2.99 -21.37 3.64
C VAL A 128 2.23 -20.07 3.91
N ASN A 129 2.64 -19.34 4.95
CA ASN A 129 2.08 -18.03 5.26
C ASN A 129 2.70 -16.94 4.37
N LEU A 130 1.89 -16.33 3.51
CA LEU A 130 2.33 -15.26 2.62
C LEU A 130 2.37 -13.87 3.27
N ILE A 131 1.72 -13.68 4.43
CA ILE A 131 1.59 -12.35 5.06
C ILE A 131 2.94 -11.64 5.25
N PRO A 132 3.99 -12.29 5.80
CA PRO A 132 5.29 -11.63 5.97
C PRO A 132 5.90 -11.19 4.64
N VAL A 133 5.72 -12.01 3.60
CA VAL A 133 6.30 -11.78 2.28
C VAL A 133 5.55 -10.68 1.52
N TYR A 134 4.25 -10.48 1.77
CA TYR A 134 3.52 -9.32 1.25
C TYR A 134 4.01 -8.01 1.87
N GLY A 135 4.31 -8.02 3.17
CA GLY A 135 4.74 -6.83 3.91
C GLY A 135 6.20 -6.43 3.71
N SER A 136 6.98 -7.18 2.94
CA SER A 136 8.40 -6.91 2.71
C SER A 136 8.72 -6.83 1.23
N PHE A 137 9.52 -5.84 0.83
CA PHE A 137 9.98 -5.71 -0.55
C PHE A 137 11.17 -6.61 -0.89
N THR A 138 11.82 -7.21 0.11
CA THR A 138 13.07 -7.95 -0.05
C THR A 138 13.00 -9.39 0.45
N GLN A 139 12.02 -9.74 1.27
CA GLN A 139 11.91 -11.07 1.87
C GLN A 139 11.65 -12.16 0.80
N ALA A 140 12.47 -13.21 0.86
CA ALA A 140 12.27 -14.41 0.07
C ALA A 140 11.15 -15.29 0.65
N ILE A 141 10.52 -16.07 -0.21
CA ILE A 141 9.60 -17.15 0.16
C ILE A 141 10.30 -18.50 0.03
N THR A 142 9.95 -19.45 0.89
CA THR A 142 10.36 -20.85 0.78
C THR A 142 9.13 -21.74 0.65
N LEU A 143 9.05 -22.48 -0.46
CA LEU A 143 8.00 -23.46 -0.72
C LEU A 143 8.53 -24.88 -0.47
N PRO A 144 8.05 -25.59 0.56
CA PRO A 144 8.36 -27.00 0.73
C PRO A 144 7.50 -27.81 -0.25
N VAL A 145 8.11 -28.44 -1.26
CA VAL A 145 7.38 -29.24 -2.25
C VAL A 145 7.73 -30.72 -2.17
N ARG A 146 6.75 -31.58 -2.37
CA ARG A 146 6.92 -33.04 -2.41
C ARG A 146 7.28 -33.49 -3.81
N ARG A 147 8.41 -34.19 -3.95
CA ARG A 147 8.85 -34.86 -5.18
C ARG A 147 9.13 -36.33 -4.87
N GLY A 148 8.21 -37.20 -5.26
CA GLY A 148 8.24 -38.60 -4.83
C GLY A 148 8.13 -38.69 -3.30
N THR A 149 9.11 -39.32 -2.66
CA THR A 149 9.18 -39.49 -1.20
C THR A 149 9.89 -38.34 -0.48
N ALA A 150 10.57 -37.45 -1.21
CA ALA A 150 11.34 -36.36 -0.63
C ALA A 150 10.54 -35.04 -0.56
N VAL A 151 10.81 -34.24 0.47
CA VAL A 151 10.41 -32.84 0.55
C VAL A 151 11.61 -31.97 0.20
N VAL A 152 11.46 -31.14 -0.83
CA VAL A 152 12.50 -30.25 -1.34
C VAL A 152 12.09 -28.81 -1.05
N PRO A 153 12.87 -28.02 -0.31
CA PRO A 153 12.62 -26.60 -0.14
C PRO A 153 13.05 -25.83 -1.40
N ILE A 154 12.16 -25.01 -1.93
CA ILE A 154 12.45 -24.09 -3.04
C ILE A 154 12.35 -22.66 -2.53
N THR A 155 13.47 -21.94 -2.51
CA THR A 155 13.54 -20.57 -1.99
C THR A 155 13.79 -19.58 -3.12
N TYR A 156 13.01 -18.50 -3.19
CA TYR A 156 13.17 -17.45 -4.19
C TYR A 156 12.55 -16.12 -3.73
N GLN A 157 12.88 -15.03 -4.43
CA GLN A 157 12.27 -13.73 -4.20
C GLN A 157 11.02 -13.58 -5.10
N PRO A 158 9.79 -13.45 -4.56
CA PRO A 158 8.57 -13.40 -5.36
C PRO A 158 8.29 -11.98 -5.84
N ARG A 159 9.25 -11.42 -6.59
CA ARG A 159 9.21 -10.05 -7.10
C ARG A 159 9.64 -10.03 -8.56
N THR A 160 8.85 -9.41 -9.42
CA THR A 160 9.15 -9.28 -10.86
C THR A 160 9.01 -7.82 -11.31
N GLY A 161 9.75 -7.45 -12.35
CA GLY A 161 9.79 -6.08 -12.86
C GLY A 161 10.49 -5.09 -11.93
N GLN A 162 10.29 -3.79 -12.19
CA GLN A 162 10.80 -2.69 -11.39
C GLN A 162 9.74 -1.59 -11.31
N ALA A 163 9.53 -1.05 -10.11
CA ALA A 163 8.63 0.03 -9.81
C ALA A 163 9.14 0.84 -8.61
N GLU A 164 8.92 2.15 -8.65
CA GLU A 164 9.02 2.99 -7.47
C GLU A 164 7.82 2.70 -6.55
N ALA A 165 8.10 2.36 -5.30
CA ALA A 165 7.13 2.17 -4.24
C ALA A 165 7.47 3.04 -3.03
N TRP A 166 6.59 3.04 -2.04
CA TRP A 166 6.76 3.80 -0.80
C TRP A 166 6.68 2.84 0.39
N GLU A 167 7.71 2.88 1.24
CA GLU A 167 7.77 2.09 2.46
C GLU A 167 7.58 2.98 3.68
N TRP A 168 6.80 2.48 4.64
CA TRP A 168 6.65 3.09 5.95
C TRP A 168 7.76 2.62 6.87
N VAL A 169 8.53 3.58 7.38
CA VAL A 169 9.64 3.32 8.31
C VAL A 169 9.43 4.11 9.59
N ALA A 170 9.99 3.59 10.69
CA ALA A 170 10.05 4.34 11.93
C ALA A 170 10.81 5.64 11.69
N ALA A 171 10.26 6.77 12.14
CA ALA A 171 10.97 8.03 12.11
C ALA A 171 12.22 7.93 13.01
N PRO A 172 13.35 8.54 12.62
CA PRO A 172 14.53 8.57 13.47
C PRO A 172 14.19 9.23 14.82
N SER A 173 14.67 8.62 15.91
CA SER A 173 14.54 9.23 17.24
C SER A 173 15.22 10.59 17.23
N LYS A 174 14.53 11.63 17.73
CA LYS A 174 15.20 12.91 18.01
C LYS A 174 16.34 12.65 19.02
N PRO A 175 17.55 13.18 18.78
CA PRO A 175 18.65 13.08 19.72
C PRO A 175 18.33 13.76 21.06
#